data_AF-A0A9X4AH96-F1
#
_entry.id   AF-A0A9X4AH96-F1
#
_cell.length_a   1.000
_cell.length_b   1.000
_cell.length_c   1.000
_cell.angle_alpha   90.00
_cell.angle_beta   90.00
_cell.angle_gamma   90.00
#
_symmetry.space_group_name_H-M   'P 1'
#
loop_
_entity.id
_entity.type
_entity.pdbx_description
1 polymer ?
#
loop_
_entity_poly.entity_id
_entity_poly.type
_entity_poly.pdbx_seq_one_letter_code
_entity_poly.pdbx_strand_id
1 'polypeptide(L)'
;MKKCAALIGIIIFFGAMVGCSSDEDELYKFIESYNAYAEKSTSVALLEEELDPNEDWKHRLHQSDVYAINAIYNEYEDIIYEVAIKGKNSILNLDGEGFESSLVIAKVLGLDREVISEHYQKALEKDNEKKDIIYTENNYDVNFYHSTGIGTNELYVSYKKNSDQKHEQKITRVSTRNLFISHVKNFEQYMWFQDIIVVGTVIEQGESYHKLNQDITPSTIRLNETLTGNVDETFTIIQSASKDGKDTFVQPGEQYIFFLRPKSTIFNGHFISNKWRITDGKVNVIIPTDVNKVSGFESDELDAILDRIRDGLKNKEKPEYMQ
;
A
#
# COMPACT_ATOMS: atom_id res chain seq x y z
N MET A 1 -49.36 -4.96 -22.98
CA MET A 1 -48.33 -5.10 -24.03
C MET A 1 -47.14 -4.25 -23.59
N LYS A 2 -46.08 -4.82 -22.98
CA LYS A 2 -44.80 -5.26 -23.62
C LYS A 2 -44.22 -4.15 -24.52
N LYS A 3 -43.01 -3.59 -24.36
CA LYS A 3 -41.65 -4.12 -24.04
C LYS A 3 -40.81 -2.96 -23.44
N CYS A 4 -39.90 -3.08 -22.46
CA CYS A 4 -38.66 -3.86 -22.28
C CYS A 4 -37.54 -3.65 -23.32
N ALA A 5 -36.31 -3.47 -22.79
CA ALA A 5 -34.95 -3.62 -23.36
C ALA A 5 -34.42 -2.46 -24.24
N ALA A 6 -33.12 -2.14 -24.33
CA ALA A 6 -31.87 -2.46 -23.63
C ALA A 6 -30.73 -1.73 -24.40
N LEU A 7 -29.55 -1.56 -23.77
CA LEU A 7 -28.15 -1.44 -24.28
C LEU A 7 -27.42 -0.46 -23.33
N ILE A 8 -26.39 -0.76 -22.52
CA ILE A 8 -25.28 -1.74 -22.52
C ILE A 8 -24.52 -1.81 -23.84
N GLY A 9 -23.26 -1.38 -23.84
CA GLY A 9 -22.37 -1.48 -25.00
C GLY A 9 -20.95 -0.97 -24.80
N ILE A 10 -20.14 -1.70 -24.00
CA ILE A 10 -18.75 -2.10 -24.31
C ILE A 10 -17.68 -1.00 -24.44
N ILE A 11 -16.76 -0.95 -23.46
CA ILE A 11 -15.32 -0.97 -23.76
C ILE A 11 -14.67 -2.03 -22.87
N ILE A 12 -14.41 -3.19 -23.48
CA ILE A 12 -13.51 -4.24 -23.02
C ILE A 12 -12.35 -4.27 -24.04
N PHE A 13 -11.14 -4.51 -23.55
CA PHE A 13 -9.92 -4.92 -24.26
C PHE A 13 -9.00 -3.83 -24.87
N PHE A 14 -7.94 -3.50 -24.12
CA PHE A 14 -6.57 -3.68 -24.61
C PHE A 14 -5.70 -4.22 -23.47
N GLY A 15 -5.36 -5.50 -23.55
CA GLY A 15 -4.20 -6.05 -22.86
C GLY A 15 -2.97 -5.93 -23.75
N ALA A 16 -1.84 -5.52 -23.18
CA ALA A 16 -0.49 -6.01 -23.51
C ALA A 16 0.55 -5.36 -22.60
N MET A 17 1.16 -6.21 -21.75
CA MET A 17 2.55 -6.18 -21.29
C MET A 17 3.03 -5.00 -20.44
N VAL A 18 3.20 -5.21 -19.13
CA VAL A 18 4.49 -5.35 -18.42
C VAL A 18 4.21 -6.08 -17.10
N GLY A 19 5.00 -7.10 -16.76
CA GLY A 19 4.80 -7.95 -15.59
C GLY A 19 5.15 -7.27 -14.27
N CYS A 20 4.15 -6.66 -13.63
CA CYS A 20 4.08 -6.46 -12.19
C CYS A 20 3.09 -7.49 -11.61
N SER A 21 3.24 -7.85 -10.35
CA SER A 21 2.75 -9.10 -9.71
C SER A 21 1.26 -9.38 -9.97
N SER A 22 0.93 -10.67 -10.13
CA SER A 22 -0.43 -11.19 -10.40
C SER A 22 -1.49 -10.70 -9.42
N ASP A 23 -1.06 -10.31 -8.22
CA ASP A 23 -1.91 -10.06 -7.07
C ASP A 23 -2.37 -8.59 -6.99
N GLU A 24 -1.60 -7.67 -7.57
CA GLU A 24 -2.02 -6.27 -7.75
C GLU A 24 -3.19 -6.19 -8.73
N ASP A 25 -3.06 -6.93 -9.82
CA ASP A 25 -4.09 -7.14 -10.83
C ASP A 25 -5.36 -7.76 -10.22
N GLU A 26 -5.22 -8.59 -9.20
CA GLU A 26 -6.34 -9.23 -8.49
C GLU A 26 -7.08 -8.23 -7.57
N LEU A 27 -6.38 -7.38 -6.82
CA LEU A 27 -7.02 -6.38 -5.95
C LEU A 27 -7.80 -5.32 -6.75
N TYR A 28 -7.24 -4.81 -7.85
CA TYR A 28 -7.96 -3.83 -8.67
C TYR A 28 -9.19 -4.45 -9.33
N LYS A 29 -9.08 -5.68 -9.85
CA LYS A 29 -10.24 -6.43 -10.39
C LYS A 29 -11.30 -6.68 -9.32
N PHE A 30 -10.87 -6.97 -8.09
CA PHE A 30 -11.78 -7.11 -6.96
C PHE A 30 -12.51 -5.79 -6.67
N ILE A 31 -11.81 -4.67 -6.52
CA ILE A 31 -12.42 -3.35 -6.24
C ILE A 31 -13.40 -2.95 -7.35
N GLU A 32 -13.01 -3.11 -8.61
CA GLU A 32 -13.88 -2.84 -9.75
C GLU A 32 -15.15 -3.70 -9.71
N SER A 33 -14.99 -5.01 -9.49
CA SER A 33 -16.11 -5.95 -9.41
C SER A 33 -17.00 -5.66 -8.21
N TYR A 34 -16.42 -5.38 -7.06
CA TYR A 34 -17.13 -5.02 -5.85
C TYR A 34 -17.96 -3.75 -6.08
N ASN A 35 -17.37 -2.69 -6.62
CA ASN A 35 -18.07 -1.45 -6.93
C ASN A 35 -19.17 -1.61 -8.00
N ALA A 36 -19.02 -2.57 -8.91
CA ALA A 36 -20.06 -2.89 -9.88
C ALA A 36 -21.28 -3.60 -9.25
N TYR A 37 -21.09 -4.32 -8.13
CA TYR A 37 -22.16 -5.03 -7.43
C TYR A 37 -22.69 -4.31 -6.20
N ALA A 38 -21.88 -3.47 -5.57
CA ALA A 38 -22.25 -2.65 -4.43
C ALA A 38 -23.24 -1.56 -4.87
N GLU A 39 -24.22 -1.28 -4.02
CA GLU A 39 -25.05 -0.10 -4.22
C GLU A 39 -24.20 1.17 -4.00
N LYS A 40 -24.63 2.32 -4.56
CA LYS A 40 -23.87 3.58 -4.51
C LYS A 40 -23.42 3.99 -3.09
N SER A 41 -24.15 3.57 -2.06
CA SER A 41 -23.82 3.85 -0.65
C SER A 41 -22.67 3.01 -0.10
N THR A 42 -22.34 1.90 -0.75
CA THR A 42 -21.39 0.90 -0.25
C THR A 42 -20.13 0.85 -1.13
N SER A 43 -20.01 1.73 -2.13
CA SER A 43 -18.83 1.78 -3.00
C SER A 43 -17.55 2.06 -2.22
N VAL A 44 -16.46 1.38 -2.59
CA VAL A 44 -15.17 1.44 -1.92
C VAL A 44 -14.11 2.04 -2.82
N ALA A 45 -13.23 2.84 -2.24
CA ALA A 45 -12.02 3.36 -2.87
C ALA A 45 -10.84 2.97 -1.99
N LEU A 46 -9.62 2.94 -2.52
CA LEU A 46 -8.44 2.72 -1.67
C LEU A 46 -8.31 3.90 -0.71
N LEU A 47 -8.52 3.67 0.58
CA LEU A 47 -8.50 4.74 1.59
C LEU A 47 -7.09 4.93 2.15
N GLU A 48 -6.48 3.88 2.70
CA GLU A 48 -5.20 3.98 3.38
C GLU A 48 -4.42 2.66 3.34
N GLU A 49 -3.08 2.76 3.35
CA GLU A 49 -2.16 1.63 3.49
C GLU A 49 -1.55 1.66 4.90
N GLU A 50 -1.72 0.58 5.64
CA GLU A 50 -1.10 0.38 6.95
C GLU A 50 -0.15 -0.82 6.86
N LEU A 51 1.06 -0.67 7.39
CA LEU A 51 1.97 -1.79 7.66
C LEU A 51 1.59 -2.39 9.01
N ASP A 52 1.15 -3.65 9.03
CA ASP A 52 1.01 -4.39 10.28
C ASP A 52 2.42 -4.66 10.85
N PRO A 53 2.64 -4.49 12.17
CA PRO A 53 3.89 -4.90 12.83
C PRO A 53 4.30 -6.37 12.61
N ASN A 54 3.42 -7.25 12.13
CA ASN A 54 3.70 -8.64 11.79
C ASN A 54 4.08 -8.91 10.33
N GLU A 55 4.46 -7.88 9.55
CA GLU A 55 4.90 -7.98 8.14
C GLU A 55 3.79 -8.20 7.09
N ASP A 56 2.52 -8.21 7.49
CA ASP A 56 1.39 -8.22 6.56
C ASP A 56 1.05 -6.81 6.05
N TRP A 57 0.81 -6.67 4.75
CA TRP A 57 0.36 -5.39 4.17
C TRP A 57 -1.14 -5.31 4.26
N LYS A 58 -1.66 -4.21 4.82
CA LYS A 58 -3.10 -4.01 4.97
C LYS A 58 -3.54 -2.79 4.19
N HIS A 59 -4.39 -2.99 3.19
CA HIS A 59 -5.12 -1.93 2.52
C HIS A 59 -6.51 -1.82 3.11
N ARG A 60 -6.83 -0.66 3.68
CA ARG A 60 -8.21 -0.36 4.08
C ARG A 60 -8.97 0.14 2.86
N LEU A 61 -9.95 -0.64 2.42
CA LEU A 61 -10.80 -0.33 1.27
C LEU A 61 -12.03 0.47 1.69
N HIS A 62 -12.51 0.24 2.92
CA HIS A 62 -13.66 0.95 3.44
C HIS A 62 -13.58 1.06 4.96
N GLN A 63 -14.07 2.18 5.48
CA GLN A 63 -14.31 2.34 6.91
C GLN A 63 -15.55 3.19 7.15
N SER A 64 -16.43 2.66 7.98
CA SER A 64 -17.56 3.39 8.56
C SER A 64 -17.58 3.20 10.09
N ASP A 65 -18.62 3.76 10.71
CA ASP A 65 -18.88 3.56 12.13
C ASP A 65 -19.32 2.12 12.45
N VAL A 66 -19.78 1.37 11.45
CA VAL A 66 -20.42 0.05 11.62
C VAL A 66 -19.59 -1.11 11.07
N TYR A 67 -18.77 -0.90 10.04
CA TYR A 67 -17.88 -1.94 9.51
C TYR A 67 -16.63 -1.36 8.83
N ALA A 68 -15.66 -2.23 8.56
CA ALA A 68 -14.51 -1.94 7.73
C ALA A 68 -14.25 -3.10 6.76
N ILE A 69 -13.70 -2.79 5.58
CA ILE A 69 -13.24 -3.79 4.61
C ILE A 69 -11.73 -3.59 4.44
N ASN A 70 -10.98 -4.66 4.63
CA ASN A 70 -9.54 -4.71 4.49
C ASN A 70 -9.15 -5.74 3.42
N ALA A 71 -8.12 -5.44 2.65
CA ALA A 71 -7.36 -6.43 1.89
C ALA A 71 -6.00 -6.59 2.57
N ILE A 72 -5.69 -7.80 3.01
CA ILE A 72 -4.47 -8.14 3.75
C ILE A 72 -3.62 -9.06 2.87
N TYR A 73 -2.36 -8.71 2.68
CA TYR A 73 -1.38 -9.51 1.97
C TYR A 73 -0.43 -10.11 3.00
N ASN A 74 -0.36 -11.43 3.03
CA ASN A 74 0.60 -12.11 3.89
C ASN A 74 1.94 -12.39 3.18
N GLU A 75 2.96 -12.73 3.96
CA GLU A 75 4.31 -13.07 3.47
C GLU A 75 4.36 -14.27 2.50
N TYR A 76 3.24 -15.00 2.32
CA TYR A 76 3.11 -16.19 1.48
C TYR A 76 2.20 -16.00 0.26
N GLU A 77 2.02 -14.74 -0.19
CA GLU A 77 1.34 -14.39 -1.45
C GLU A 77 -0.18 -14.67 -1.49
N ASP A 78 -0.82 -14.93 -0.34
CA ASP A 78 -2.28 -15.03 -0.31
C ASP A 78 -2.90 -13.65 -0.03
N ILE A 79 -3.80 -13.21 -0.91
CA ILE A 79 -4.70 -12.09 -0.60
C ILE A 79 -5.82 -12.60 0.29
N ILE A 80 -5.96 -11.97 1.45
CA ILE A 80 -7.05 -12.18 2.39
C ILE A 80 -7.95 -10.95 2.35
N TYR A 81 -9.21 -11.13 1.95
CA TYR A 81 -10.21 -10.08 2.13
C TYR A 81 -10.86 -10.26 3.49
N GLU A 82 -10.94 -9.20 4.28
CA GLU A 82 -11.48 -9.24 5.63
C GLU A 82 -12.54 -8.15 5.80
N VAL A 83 -13.72 -8.53 6.27
CA VAL A 83 -14.77 -7.61 6.71
C VAL A 83 -14.84 -7.65 8.23
N ALA A 84 -14.55 -6.53 8.86
CA ALA A 84 -14.67 -6.36 10.31
C ALA A 84 -15.98 -5.63 10.63
N ILE A 85 -16.85 -6.23 11.44
CA ILE A 85 -18.19 -5.72 11.74
C ILE A 85 -18.25 -5.35 13.22
N LYS A 86 -18.49 -4.06 13.52
CA LYS A 86 -18.46 -3.53 14.88
C LYS A 86 -19.74 -3.83 15.65
N GLY A 87 -19.62 -4.52 16.78
CA GLY A 87 -20.75 -4.98 17.59
C GLY A 87 -21.03 -4.16 18.85
N LYS A 88 -22.20 -3.52 18.86
CA LYS A 88 -23.07 -3.42 20.05
C LYS A 88 -24.53 -3.78 19.73
N ASN A 89 -24.98 -3.54 18.49
CA ASN A 89 -26.32 -3.91 17.98
C ASN A 89 -26.29 -4.75 16.67
N SER A 90 -25.14 -4.84 15.98
CA SER A 90 -24.99 -5.50 14.67
C SER A 90 -24.82 -7.03 14.75
N ILE A 91 -24.53 -7.57 15.94
CA ILE A 91 -24.32 -9.01 16.17
C ILE A 91 -25.64 -9.80 16.07
N LEU A 92 -26.80 -9.14 16.00
CA LEU A 92 -28.09 -9.85 16.09
C LEU A 92 -28.90 -9.92 14.79
N ASN A 93 -28.50 -9.22 13.72
CA ASN A 93 -29.34 -9.14 12.53
C ASN A 93 -28.57 -9.38 11.21
N LEU A 94 -29.17 -10.21 10.35
CA LEU A 94 -28.77 -10.48 8.96
C LEU A 94 -29.18 -9.33 8.01
N ASP A 95 -29.25 -8.08 8.49
CA ASP A 95 -29.71 -6.91 7.73
C ASP A 95 -28.76 -5.71 7.82
N GLY A 96 -27.60 -5.89 8.44
CA GLY A 96 -26.60 -4.83 8.62
C GLY A 96 -25.69 -4.63 7.39
N GLU A 97 -25.21 -3.41 7.19
CA GLU A 97 -24.33 -3.05 6.06
C GLU A 97 -23.05 -3.89 5.97
N GLY A 98 -22.53 -4.36 7.12
CA GLY A 98 -21.39 -5.29 7.17
C GLY A 98 -21.72 -6.68 6.62
N PHE A 99 -22.92 -7.19 6.93
CA PHE A 99 -23.39 -8.47 6.39
C PHE A 99 -23.68 -8.37 4.89
N GLU A 100 -24.33 -7.31 4.42
CA GLU A 100 -24.53 -7.08 2.99
C GLU A 100 -23.21 -6.93 2.25
N SER A 101 -22.23 -6.24 2.85
CA SER A 101 -20.87 -6.15 2.30
C SER A 101 -20.23 -7.54 2.17
N SER A 102 -20.36 -8.39 3.19
CA SER A 102 -19.89 -9.78 3.16
C SER A 102 -20.57 -10.60 2.04
N LEU A 103 -21.86 -10.41 1.79
CA LEU A 103 -22.57 -11.07 0.68
C LEU A 103 -22.11 -10.57 -0.70
N VAL A 104 -21.77 -9.28 -0.83
CA VAL A 104 -21.22 -8.72 -2.08
C VAL A 104 -19.82 -9.29 -2.34
N ILE A 105 -18.95 -9.36 -1.32
CA ILE A 105 -17.63 -10.00 -1.45
C ILE A 105 -17.79 -11.47 -1.88
N ALA A 106 -18.64 -12.22 -1.19
CA ALA A 106 -18.92 -13.61 -1.55
C ALA A 106 -19.31 -13.76 -3.02
N LYS A 107 -20.20 -12.89 -3.51
CA LYS A 107 -20.62 -12.87 -4.91
C LYS A 107 -19.46 -12.55 -5.86
N VAL A 108 -18.60 -11.58 -5.54
CA VAL A 108 -17.41 -11.23 -6.34
C VAL A 108 -16.45 -12.41 -6.45
N LEU A 109 -16.27 -13.15 -5.35
CA LEU A 109 -15.42 -14.33 -5.27
C LEU A 109 -16.09 -15.61 -5.81
N GLY A 110 -17.35 -15.51 -6.26
CA GLY A 110 -18.11 -16.64 -6.81
C GLY A 110 -18.60 -17.65 -5.77
N LEU A 111 -18.71 -17.25 -4.50
CA LEU A 111 -19.21 -18.07 -3.39
C LEU A 111 -20.74 -18.02 -3.28
N ASP A 112 -21.35 -19.07 -2.74
CA ASP A 112 -22.79 -19.15 -2.51
C ASP A 112 -23.22 -18.26 -1.34
N ARG A 113 -24.13 -17.31 -1.63
CA ARG A 113 -24.67 -16.37 -0.63
C ARG A 113 -25.49 -17.06 0.45
N GLU A 114 -26.19 -18.15 0.13
CA GLU A 114 -26.99 -18.89 1.10
C GLU A 114 -26.09 -19.59 2.13
N VAL A 115 -24.97 -20.16 1.67
CA VAL A 115 -23.96 -20.80 2.52
C VAL A 115 -23.29 -19.77 3.44
N ILE A 116 -22.92 -18.60 2.92
CA ILE A 116 -22.38 -17.49 3.73
C ILE A 116 -23.40 -17.08 4.82
N SER A 117 -24.67 -16.91 4.43
CA SER A 117 -25.72 -16.48 5.36
C SER A 117 -25.92 -17.48 6.50
N GLU A 118 -25.90 -18.78 6.19
CA GLU A 118 -26.01 -19.85 7.19
C GLU A 118 -24.83 -19.85 8.17
N HIS A 119 -23.59 -19.72 7.67
CA HIS A 119 -22.40 -19.73 8.52
C HIS A 119 -22.27 -18.44 9.34
N TYR A 120 -22.65 -17.30 8.76
CA TYR A 120 -22.74 -16.04 9.49
C TYR A 120 -23.72 -16.16 10.65
N GLN A 121 -24.93 -16.68 10.43
CA GLN A 121 -25.92 -16.91 11.49
C GLN A 121 -25.37 -17.84 12.58
N LYS A 122 -24.71 -18.95 12.21
CA LYS A 122 -24.04 -19.84 13.19
C LYS A 122 -22.98 -19.13 14.01
N ALA A 123 -22.21 -18.21 13.41
CA ALA A 123 -21.18 -17.43 14.10
C ALA A 123 -21.80 -16.42 15.09
N LEU A 124 -22.97 -15.85 14.77
CA LEU A 124 -23.73 -15.00 15.69
C LEU A 124 -24.27 -15.81 16.88
N GLU A 125 -24.88 -16.98 16.63
CA GLU A 125 -25.45 -17.84 17.68
C GLU A 125 -24.39 -18.38 18.65
N LYS A 126 -23.14 -18.48 18.21
CA LYS A 126 -22.00 -19.01 18.96
C LYS A 126 -21.06 -17.96 19.55
N ASP A 127 -21.46 -16.68 19.56
CA ASP A 127 -20.67 -15.57 20.15
C ASP A 127 -20.18 -15.91 21.58
N ASN A 128 -21.03 -16.52 22.40
CA ASN A 128 -20.69 -16.93 23.76
C ASN A 128 -19.62 -18.04 23.85
N GLU A 129 -19.44 -18.83 22.79
CA GLU A 129 -18.47 -19.92 22.76
C GLU A 129 -17.10 -19.50 22.19
N LYS A 130 -17.00 -18.31 21.56
CA LYS A 130 -15.77 -17.80 20.91
C LYS A 130 -15.09 -18.85 20.03
N LYS A 131 -15.88 -19.62 19.28
CA LYS A 131 -15.36 -20.62 18.35
C LYS A 131 -15.46 -20.09 16.94
N ASP A 132 -14.35 -20.20 16.24
CA ASP A 132 -14.26 -19.91 14.81
C ASP A 132 -15.14 -20.88 14.03
N ILE A 133 -15.84 -20.35 13.03
CA ILE A 133 -16.59 -21.12 12.05
C ILE A 133 -15.85 -21.02 10.73
N ILE A 134 -15.38 -22.15 10.22
CA ILE A 134 -14.58 -22.21 8.99
C ILE A 134 -15.24 -23.17 8.01
N TYR A 135 -15.34 -22.77 6.75
CA TYR A 135 -15.68 -23.67 5.65
C TYR A 135 -14.89 -23.33 4.39
N THR A 136 -14.80 -24.28 3.47
CA THR A 136 -14.06 -24.10 2.20
C THR A 136 -15.02 -24.21 1.01
N GLU A 137 -14.97 -23.26 0.10
CA GLU A 137 -15.77 -23.24 -1.14
C GLU A 137 -14.99 -22.54 -2.26
N ASN A 138 -15.01 -23.10 -3.48
CA ASN A 138 -14.36 -22.52 -4.66
C ASN A 138 -12.90 -22.07 -4.45
N ASN A 139 -12.13 -22.88 -3.71
CA ASN A 139 -10.75 -22.59 -3.31
C ASN A 139 -10.61 -21.35 -2.41
N TYR A 140 -11.63 -21.02 -1.63
CA TYR A 140 -11.54 -20.05 -0.56
C TYR A 140 -11.89 -20.71 0.76
N ASP A 141 -11.03 -20.53 1.76
CA ASP A 141 -11.37 -20.72 3.16
C ASP A 141 -12.07 -19.46 3.67
N VAL A 142 -13.31 -19.62 4.10
CA VAL A 142 -14.12 -18.56 4.70
C VAL A 142 -14.16 -18.77 6.21
N ASN A 143 -13.61 -17.83 6.97
CA ASN A 143 -13.53 -17.90 8.41
C ASN A 143 -14.36 -16.78 9.07
N PHE A 144 -15.21 -17.17 10.03
CA PHE A 144 -15.98 -16.28 10.88
C PHE A 144 -15.45 -16.40 12.30
N TYR A 145 -14.86 -15.33 12.82
CA TYR A 145 -14.27 -15.33 14.16
C TYR A 145 -14.53 -14.03 14.91
N HIS A 146 -14.52 -14.12 16.23
CA HIS A 146 -14.69 -12.97 17.13
C HIS A 146 -13.34 -12.55 17.70
N SER A 147 -12.91 -11.31 17.43
CA SER A 147 -11.71 -10.78 18.07
C SER A 147 -12.08 -10.13 19.40
N THR A 148 -11.44 -10.56 20.48
CA THR A 148 -11.68 -9.99 21.82
C THR A 148 -10.60 -8.98 22.16
N GLY A 149 -10.71 -7.77 21.59
CA GLY A 149 -9.93 -6.59 21.98
C GLY A 149 -10.52 -5.88 23.19
N ILE A 150 -9.78 -4.91 23.75
CA ILE A 150 -10.25 -4.08 24.88
C ILE A 150 -11.43 -3.20 24.41
N GLY A 151 -12.66 -3.70 24.56
CA GLY A 151 -13.89 -2.89 24.51
C GLY A 151 -14.75 -2.99 23.24
N THR A 152 -14.41 -3.84 22.27
CA THR A 152 -15.25 -4.10 21.10
C THR A 152 -15.46 -5.60 20.91
N ASN A 153 -16.72 -6.04 20.78
CA ASN A 153 -17.05 -7.38 20.26
C ASN A 153 -17.25 -7.19 18.76
N GLU A 154 -16.28 -7.62 17.96
CA GLU A 154 -16.32 -7.49 16.51
C GLU A 154 -16.34 -8.88 15.89
N LEU A 155 -17.27 -9.09 14.95
CA LEU A 155 -17.28 -10.27 14.11
C LEU A 155 -16.45 -9.98 12.87
N TYR A 156 -15.51 -10.86 12.60
CA TYR A 156 -14.67 -10.83 11.41
C TYR A 156 -15.14 -11.90 10.44
N VAL A 157 -15.27 -11.54 9.16
CA VAL A 157 -15.46 -12.48 8.05
C VAL A 157 -14.24 -12.38 7.15
N SER A 158 -13.43 -13.42 7.12
CA SER A 158 -12.20 -13.52 6.34
C SER A 158 -12.39 -14.48 5.18
N TYR A 159 -11.91 -14.08 4.00
CA TYR A 159 -11.92 -14.85 2.76
C TYR A 159 -10.48 -15.05 2.32
N LYS A 160 -9.96 -16.26 2.52
CA LYS A 160 -8.59 -16.62 2.16
C LYS A 160 -8.60 -17.55 0.96
N LYS A 161 -7.94 -17.18 -0.13
CA LYS A 161 -7.75 -18.07 -1.28
C LYS A 161 -6.79 -19.19 -0.92
N ASN A 162 -7.15 -20.43 -1.24
CA ASN A 162 -6.31 -21.61 -1.10
C ASN A 162 -5.44 -21.75 -2.36
N SER A 163 -4.16 -21.43 -2.23
CA SER A 163 -3.18 -21.67 -3.26
C SER A 163 -2.71 -23.13 -3.20
N ASP A 164 -3.30 -24.00 -4.02
CA ASP A 164 -2.77 -25.37 -4.25
C ASP A 164 -1.38 -25.36 -4.93
N GLN A 165 -0.91 -24.19 -5.35
CA GLN A 165 0.40 -23.97 -5.93
C GLN A 165 1.22 -23.12 -4.97
N LYS A 166 2.20 -23.75 -4.31
CA LYS A 166 3.42 -23.07 -3.86
C LYS A 166 4.10 -22.50 -5.11
N HIS A 167 3.63 -21.36 -5.59
CA HIS A 167 4.47 -20.54 -6.42
C HIS A 167 5.54 -19.98 -5.49
N GLU A 168 6.78 -20.44 -5.66
CA GLU A 168 7.94 -19.63 -5.27
C GLU A 168 7.96 -18.42 -6.21
N GLN A 169 6.98 -17.53 -6.11
CA GLN A 169 7.18 -16.18 -6.59
C GLN A 169 7.94 -15.46 -5.48
N LYS A 170 8.99 -14.78 -5.93
CA LYS A 170 9.87 -14.01 -5.07
C LYS A 170 9.30 -12.61 -5.11
N ILE A 171 8.35 -12.29 -4.24
CA ILE A 171 7.87 -10.91 -4.11
C ILE A 171 9.08 -10.02 -3.81
N THR A 172 9.40 -9.18 -4.78
CA THR A 172 10.24 -8.03 -4.53
C THR A 172 9.35 -7.06 -3.76
N ARG A 173 9.69 -6.74 -2.50
CA ARG A 173 8.96 -5.76 -1.67
C ARG A 173 8.77 -4.44 -2.44
N VAL A 174 7.58 -4.17 -2.96
CA VAL A 174 7.23 -2.91 -3.63
C VAL A 174 6.17 -2.21 -2.79
N SER A 175 6.59 -1.18 -2.04
CA SER A 175 5.67 -0.23 -1.37
C SER A 175 4.69 0.39 -2.37
N THR A 176 3.43 0.67 -2.01
CA THR A 176 2.50 1.41 -2.93
C THR A 176 3.11 2.67 -3.54
N ARG A 177 4.01 3.35 -2.82
CA ARG A 177 4.78 4.46 -3.38
C ARG A 177 5.66 4.01 -4.56
N ASN A 178 6.31 2.86 -4.48
CA ASN A 178 7.05 2.24 -5.58
C ASN A 178 6.12 1.73 -6.71
N LEU A 179 4.86 1.42 -6.37
CA LEU A 179 3.79 0.94 -7.25
C LEU A 179 3.17 2.08 -8.08
N PHE A 180 3.12 3.30 -7.54
CA PHE A 180 2.88 4.51 -8.33
C PHE A 180 4.12 4.91 -9.14
N ILE A 181 5.33 4.75 -8.59
CA ILE A 181 6.60 5.01 -9.29
C ILE A 181 6.78 4.08 -10.51
N SER A 182 6.30 2.85 -10.48
CA SER A 182 6.32 1.95 -11.65
C SER A 182 5.35 2.39 -12.78
N HIS A 183 4.34 3.21 -12.45
CA HIS A 183 3.40 3.81 -13.41
C HIS A 183 3.73 5.27 -13.76
N VAL A 184 4.80 5.83 -13.20
CA VAL A 184 5.32 7.16 -13.54
C VAL A 184 5.78 7.14 -15.00
N LYS A 185 5.08 7.89 -15.85
CA LYS A 185 5.39 8.00 -17.28
C LYS A 185 6.52 8.99 -17.56
N ASN A 186 6.80 9.92 -16.63
CA ASN A 186 7.82 10.96 -16.79
C ASN A 186 8.27 11.57 -15.44
N PHE A 187 9.33 12.38 -15.48
CA PHE A 187 9.92 13.04 -14.31
C PHE A 187 8.94 13.89 -13.50
N GLU A 188 8.03 14.58 -14.20
CA GLU A 188 7.06 15.48 -13.59
C GLU A 188 6.07 14.71 -12.71
N GLN A 189 5.59 13.56 -13.21
CA GLN A 189 4.77 12.64 -12.43
C GLN A 189 5.53 12.06 -11.23
N TYR A 190 6.83 11.79 -11.36
CA TYR A 190 7.66 11.34 -10.22
C TYR A 190 7.66 12.38 -9.09
N MET A 191 7.72 13.68 -9.44
CA MET A 191 7.72 14.79 -8.49
C MET A 191 6.40 14.95 -7.74
N TRP A 192 5.27 14.50 -8.29
CA TRP A 192 3.98 14.50 -7.57
C TRP A 192 4.02 13.70 -6.28
N PHE A 193 4.82 12.63 -6.25
CA PHE A 193 4.91 11.71 -5.13
C PHE A 193 6.00 12.09 -4.12
N GLN A 194 6.69 13.23 -4.29
CA GLN A 194 7.75 13.66 -3.38
C GLN A 194 7.26 14.77 -2.44
N ASP A 195 7.26 14.46 -1.14
CA ASP A 195 6.84 15.41 -0.10
C ASP A 195 8.00 16.34 0.29
N ILE A 196 9.18 15.74 0.49
CA ILE A 196 10.38 16.40 0.98
C ILE A 196 11.53 16.07 0.03
N ILE A 197 12.13 17.10 -0.55
CA ILE A 197 13.36 16.99 -1.35
C ILE A 197 14.34 18.05 -0.87
N VAL A 198 15.55 17.59 -0.53
CA VAL A 198 16.58 18.44 0.07
C VAL A 198 17.95 18.10 -0.49
N VAL A 199 18.85 19.08 -0.48
CA VAL A 199 20.28 18.89 -0.72
C VAL A 199 20.96 18.91 0.64
N GLY A 200 21.80 17.92 0.93
CA GLY A 200 22.46 17.83 2.23
C GLY A 200 23.84 17.16 2.18
N THR A 201 24.67 17.47 3.18
CA THR A 201 25.96 16.82 3.40
C THR A 201 25.87 15.87 4.60
N VAL A 202 26.38 14.66 4.44
CA VAL A 202 26.46 13.68 5.53
C VAL A 202 27.55 14.12 6.51
N ILE A 203 27.17 14.35 7.77
CA ILE A 203 28.11 14.72 8.83
C ILE A 203 28.73 13.47 9.42
N GLU A 204 27.87 12.52 9.80
CA GLU A 204 28.27 11.30 10.50
C GLU A 204 27.26 10.17 10.21
N GLN A 205 27.76 8.95 10.32
CA GLN A 205 26.96 7.73 10.34
C GLN A 205 27.01 7.17 11.76
N GLY A 206 25.85 7.00 12.37
CA GLY A 206 25.73 6.45 13.72
C GLY A 206 25.91 4.93 13.75
N GLU A 207 25.98 4.39 14.96
CA GLU A 207 26.06 2.94 15.16
C GLU A 207 24.76 2.25 14.71
N SER A 208 24.91 1.10 14.05
CA SER A 208 23.77 0.27 13.67
C SER A 208 23.11 -0.31 14.93
N TYR A 209 21.79 -0.35 14.96
CA TYR A 209 21.01 -0.99 16.00
C TYR A 209 19.85 -1.81 15.42
N HIS A 210 19.36 -2.77 16.19
CA HIS A 210 18.27 -3.64 15.78
C HIS A 210 16.94 -3.18 16.38
N LYS A 211 15.91 -2.97 15.55
CA LYS A 211 14.57 -2.57 16.00
C LYS A 211 13.51 -3.04 15.00
N LEU A 212 12.38 -3.57 15.50
CA LEU A 212 11.29 -4.12 14.68
C LEU A 212 11.79 -5.11 13.61
N ASN A 213 12.60 -6.09 14.02
CA ASN A 213 13.19 -7.12 13.16
C ASN A 213 14.07 -6.61 12.01
N GLN A 214 14.52 -5.35 12.07
CA GLN A 214 15.37 -4.74 11.04
C GLN A 214 16.63 -4.13 11.64
N ASP A 215 17.75 -4.28 10.93
CA ASP A 215 18.99 -3.57 11.23
C ASP A 215 18.91 -2.16 10.64
N ILE A 216 19.03 -1.19 11.52
CA ILE A 216 18.87 0.23 11.21
C ILE A 216 20.19 0.94 11.45
N THR A 217 20.57 1.82 10.53
CA THR A 217 21.75 2.68 10.68
C THR A 217 21.37 4.13 10.44
N PRO A 218 21.37 4.97 11.49
CA PRO A 218 21.06 6.38 11.34
C PRO A 218 22.24 7.14 10.74
N SER A 219 21.97 8.26 10.08
CA SER A 219 23.01 9.20 9.65
C SER A 219 22.54 10.63 9.83
N THR A 220 23.43 11.49 10.32
CA THR A 220 23.15 12.90 10.58
C THR A 220 23.52 13.71 9.35
N ILE A 221 22.57 14.48 8.85
CA ILE A 221 22.70 15.29 7.64
C ILE A 221 22.64 16.76 8.02
N ARG A 222 23.59 17.54 7.50
CA ARG A 222 23.48 19.01 7.48
C ARG A 222 22.73 19.41 6.23
N LEU A 223 21.66 20.17 6.39
CA LEU A 223 20.90 20.74 5.29
C LEU A 223 21.73 21.81 4.57
N ASN A 224 21.80 21.72 3.25
CA ASN A 224 22.38 22.76 2.39
C ASN A 224 21.27 23.58 1.72
N GLU A 225 20.24 22.90 1.22
CA GLU A 225 19.11 23.54 0.54
C GLU A 225 17.83 22.70 0.67
N THR A 226 16.69 23.37 0.78
CA THR A 226 15.36 22.75 0.71
C THR A 226 14.70 23.07 -0.63
N LEU A 227 14.30 22.05 -1.40
CA LEU A 227 13.56 22.21 -2.65
C LEU A 227 12.04 22.10 -2.43
N THR A 228 11.61 21.24 -1.52
CA THR A 228 10.20 21.12 -1.06
C THR A 228 10.13 20.49 0.33
N GLY A 229 9.06 20.79 1.06
CA GLY A 229 8.81 20.27 2.41
C GLY A 229 9.55 21.05 3.51
N ASN A 230 9.37 20.62 4.75
CA ASN A 230 10.00 21.22 5.92
C ASN A 230 10.89 20.19 6.61
N VAL A 231 12.13 20.56 6.87
CA VAL A 231 13.14 19.79 7.61
C VAL A 231 14.00 20.74 8.43
N ASP A 232 14.53 20.23 9.53
CA ASP A 232 15.45 20.96 10.39
C ASP A 232 16.82 21.18 9.69
N GLU A 233 17.56 22.21 10.10
CA GLU A 233 18.92 22.52 9.58
C GLU A 233 19.88 21.33 9.72
N THR A 234 19.65 20.50 10.74
CA THR A 234 20.32 19.21 10.93
C THR A 234 19.26 18.16 11.21
N PHE A 235 19.25 17.09 10.43
CA PHE A 235 18.24 16.04 10.54
C PHE A 235 18.86 14.65 10.44
N THR A 236 18.17 13.65 10.97
CA THR A 236 18.60 12.26 10.90
C THR A 236 17.85 11.54 9.80
N ILE A 237 18.59 10.84 8.95
CA ILE A 237 18.04 9.84 8.03
C ILE A 237 18.21 8.44 8.62
N ILE A 238 17.27 7.57 8.31
CA ILE A 238 17.23 6.18 8.75
C ILE A 238 17.46 5.30 7.52
N GLN A 239 18.51 4.47 7.58
CA GLN A 239 18.88 3.55 6.51
C GLN A 239 18.69 2.11 6.99
N SER A 240 18.07 1.29 6.15
CA SER A 240 18.01 -0.16 6.31
C SER A 240 18.45 -0.81 5.01
N ALA A 241 19.17 -1.92 5.13
CA ALA A 241 19.54 -2.77 4.00
C ALA A 241 19.52 -4.22 4.44
N SER A 242 19.34 -5.14 3.50
CA SER A 242 19.66 -6.56 3.73
C SER A 242 21.15 -6.71 4.08
N LYS A 243 21.54 -7.86 4.66
CA LYS A 243 22.90 -8.11 5.18
C LYS A 243 24.05 -7.71 4.24
N ASP A 244 23.84 -7.76 2.92
CA ASP A 244 24.86 -7.48 1.89
C ASP A 244 24.72 -6.08 1.23
N GLY A 245 23.77 -5.24 1.66
CA GLY A 245 23.44 -3.97 1.00
C GLY A 245 24.05 -2.72 1.63
N LYS A 246 24.98 -2.85 2.59
CA LYS A 246 25.56 -1.71 3.31
C LYS A 246 26.37 -0.76 2.42
N ASP A 247 26.87 -1.23 1.28
CA ASP A 247 27.57 -0.41 0.29
C ASP A 247 26.66 0.67 -0.33
N THR A 248 25.35 0.52 -0.18
CA THR A 248 24.38 1.53 -0.62
C THR A 248 24.19 2.65 0.38
N PHE A 249 24.75 2.59 1.59
CA PHE A 249 24.58 3.63 2.61
C PHE A 249 25.31 4.91 2.24
N VAL A 250 24.76 6.04 2.69
CA VAL A 250 25.46 7.33 2.56
C VAL A 250 26.74 7.33 3.39
N GLN A 251 27.78 7.99 2.89
CA GLN A 251 29.07 8.07 3.56
C GLN A 251 29.32 9.47 4.13
N PRO A 252 29.96 9.59 5.31
CA PRO A 252 30.37 10.88 5.87
C PRO A 252 31.19 11.73 4.89
N GLY A 253 30.92 13.03 4.87
CA GLY A 253 31.59 14.00 3.98
C GLY A 253 31.01 14.08 2.57
N GLU A 254 30.17 13.13 2.15
CA GLU A 254 29.55 13.16 0.84
C GLU A 254 28.28 14.01 0.81
N GLN A 255 27.96 14.54 -0.37
CA GLN A 255 26.78 15.36 -0.61
C GLN A 255 25.76 14.60 -1.47
N TYR A 256 24.47 14.81 -1.17
CA TYR A 256 23.38 14.14 -1.86
C TYR A 256 22.19 15.07 -2.08
N ILE A 257 21.40 14.74 -3.10
CA ILE A 257 19.98 15.10 -3.19
C ILE A 257 19.20 13.97 -2.54
N PHE A 258 18.46 14.28 -1.49
CA PHE A 258 17.65 13.32 -0.74
C PHE A 258 16.18 13.49 -1.06
N PHE A 259 15.52 12.36 -1.31
CA PHE A 259 14.08 12.24 -1.38
C PHE A 259 13.62 11.56 -0.10
N LEU A 260 12.90 12.31 0.74
CA LEU A 260 12.62 11.92 2.11
C LEU A 260 11.13 11.67 2.31
N ARG A 261 10.84 10.66 3.13
CA ARG A 261 9.53 10.48 3.73
C ARG A 261 9.35 11.44 4.92
N PRO A 262 8.11 11.74 5.33
CA PRO A 262 7.85 12.40 6.61
C PRO A 262 8.56 11.69 7.77
N LYS A 263 8.91 12.45 8.80
CA LYS A 263 9.66 11.95 9.95
C LYS A 263 8.91 10.81 10.62
N SER A 264 9.57 9.67 10.80
CA SER A 264 9.04 8.55 11.54
C SER A 264 9.04 8.85 13.03
N THR A 265 7.88 8.70 13.68
CA THR A 265 7.74 8.74 15.14
C THR A 265 8.43 7.55 15.81
N ILE A 266 8.49 6.40 15.13
CA ILE A 266 9.05 5.15 15.66
C ILE A 266 10.57 5.16 15.67
N PHE A 267 11.20 5.66 14.60
CA PHE A 267 12.66 5.64 14.43
C PHE A 267 13.31 7.02 14.67
N ASN A 268 12.52 8.05 14.97
CA ASN A 268 12.96 9.43 15.21
C ASN A 268 13.88 9.97 14.10
N GLY A 269 13.47 9.79 12.85
CA GLY A 269 14.23 10.25 11.68
C GLY A 269 13.45 10.05 10.39
N HIS A 270 14.00 10.55 9.28
CA HIS A 270 13.41 10.45 7.96
C HIS A 270 13.84 9.16 7.26
N PHE A 271 12.91 8.44 6.64
CA PHE A 271 13.27 7.36 5.72
C PHE A 271 13.62 7.93 4.35
N ILE A 272 14.64 7.34 3.72
CA ILE A 272 15.06 7.69 2.37
C ILE A 272 14.19 6.91 1.39
N SER A 273 13.45 7.61 0.53
CA SER A 273 12.78 6.97 -0.62
C SER A 273 13.74 6.82 -1.79
N ASN A 274 14.59 7.81 -2.02
CA ASN A 274 15.64 7.80 -3.03
C ASN A 274 16.77 8.77 -2.66
N LYS A 275 17.95 8.62 -3.27
CA LYS A 275 19.07 9.54 -3.09
C LYS A 275 19.96 9.57 -4.34
N TRP A 276 20.42 10.76 -4.70
CA TRP A 276 21.37 10.95 -5.78
C TRP A 276 22.65 11.58 -5.26
N ARG A 277 23.79 10.96 -5.57
CA ARG A 277 25.09 11.41 -5.07
C ARG A 277 25.57 12.61 -5.88
N ILE A 278 26.15 13.61 -5.23
CA ILE A 278 26.78 14.75 -5.87
C ILE A 278 28.29 14.56 -5.81
N THR A 279 28.97 14.69 -6.95
CA THR A 279 30.43 14.57 -7.06
C THR A 279 30.92 15.57 -8.09
N ASP A 280 31.88 16.41 -7.69
CA ASP A 280 32.49 17.44 -8.56
C ASP A 280 31.45 18.35 -9.26
N GLY A 281 30.41 18.75 -8.53
CA GLY A 281 29.33 19.60 -9.05
C GLY A 281 28.34 18.87 -9.96
N LYS A 282 28.48 17.55 -10.15
CA LYS A 282 27.61 16.74 -11.01
C LYS A 282 26.79 15.77 -10.20
N VAL A 283 25.60 15.44 -10.71
CA VAL A 283 24.68 14.52 -10.05
C VAL A 283 24.81 13.13 -10.65
N ASN A 284 25.22 12.18 -9.81
CA ASN A 284 25.23 10.75 -10.11
C ASN A 284 23.91 10.16 -9.66
N VAL A 285 23.04 9.97 -10.64
CA VAL A 285 21.67 9.56 -10.47
C VAL A 285 21.61 8.03 -10.34
N ILE A 286 21.32 7.56 -9.13
CA ILE A 286 21.02 6.15 -8.86
C ILE A 286 19.49 6.05 -8.82
N ILE A 287 18.86 5.68 -9.94
CA ILE A 287 17.41 5.43 -9.95
C ILE A 287 17.16 3.93 -10.11
N PRO A 288 16.16 3.36 -9.41
CA PRO A 288 15.62 2.05 -9.77
C PRO A 288 15.31 1.95 -11.27
N THR A 289 15.54 0.75 -11.80
CA THR A 289 15.57 0.37 -13.23
C THR A 289 14.37 0.82 -14.08
N ASP A 290 13.21 1.09 -13.48
CA ASP A 290 11.99 1.47 -14.20
C ASP A 290 11.89 2.95 -14.56
N VAL A 291 12.65 3.82 -13.87
CA VAL A 291 12.71 5.26 -14.17
C VAL A 291 13.80 5.58 -15.21
N ASN A 292 14.62 4.59 -15.61
CA ASN A 292 15.61 4.78 -16.69
C ASN A 292 14.96 5.08 -18.06
N LYS A 293 13.64 4.92 -18.20
CA LYS A 293 12.87 5.41 -19.37
C LYS A 293 12.62 6.93 -19.34
N VAL A 294 12.89 7.58 -18.22
CA VAL A 294 12.86 9.04 -18.04
C VAL A 294 14.24 9.59 -18.43
N SER A 295 14.53 9.55 -19.72
CA SER A 295 15.81 9.91 -20.33
C SER A 295 16.35 11.28 -19.88
N GLY A 296 17.65 11.35 -19.57
CA GLY A 296 18.46 12.58 -19.70
C GLY A 296 19.05 13.20 -18.44
N PHE A 297 19.35 12.41 -17.39
CA PHE A 297 19.87 12.90 -16.10
C PHE A 297 21.32 12.46 -15.79
N GLU A 298 21.94 11.64 -16.64
CA GLU A 298 23.29 11.16 -16.38
C GLU A 298 24.32 12.28 -16.56
N SER A 299 25.00 12.66 -15.48
CA SER A 299 26.17 13.58 -15.47
C SER A 299 25.87 15.06 -15.70
N ASP A 300 24.61 15.49 -15.54
CA ASP A 300 24.22 16.90 -15.60
C ASP A 300 24.84 17.70 -14.43
N GLU A 301 25.13 18.97 -14.68
CA GLU A 301 25.54 19.93 -13.65
C GLU A 301 24.44 20.07 -12.59
N LEU A 302 24.83 20.18 -11.33
CA LEU A 302 23.94 20.25 -10.17
C LEU A 302 22.83 21.28 -10.36
N ASP A 303 23.19 22.50 -10.77
CA ASP A 303 22.23 23.60 -10.94
C ASP A 303 21.13 23.26 -11.96
N ALA A 304 21.49 22.61 -13.07
CA ALA A 304 20.53 22.19 -14.09
C ALA A 304 19.55 21.13 -13.56
N ILE A 305 20.02 20.21 -12.71
CA ILE A 305 19.16 19.22 -12.06
C ILE A 305 18.25 19.86 -11.03
N LEU A 306 18.76 20.78 -10.21
CA LEU A 306 17.95 21.48 -9.22
C LEU A 306 16.85 22.30 -9.89
N ASP A 307 17.16 23.00 -10.99
CA ASP A 307 16.16 23.74 -11.76
C ASP A 307 15.06 22.85 -12.35
N ARG A 308 15.44 21.69 -12.90
CA ARG A 308 14.48 20.68 -13.38
C ARG A 308 13.57 20.18 -12.26
N ILE A 309 14.13 19.85 -11.08
CA ILE A 309 13.34 19.45 -9.92
C ILE A 309 12.34 20.57 -9.56
N ARG A 310 12.81 21.81 -9.45
CA ARG A 310 11.96 22.96 -9.12
C ARG A 310 10.83 23.14 -10.13
N ASP A 311 11.09 22.95 -11.42
CA ASP A 311 10.06 23.05 -12.45
C ASP A 311 9.05 21.90 -12.39
N GLY A 312 9.50 20.66 -12.18
CA GLY A 312 8.61 19.52 -11.96
C GLY A 312 7.75 19.67 -10.70
N LEU A 313 8.27 20.33 -9.66
CA LEU A 313 7.51 20.66 -8.46
C LEU A 313 6.48 21.78 -8.66
N LYS A 314 6.64 22.67 -9.64
CA LYS A 314 5.66 23.74 -9.95
C LYS A 314 4.44 23.18 -10.67
N ASN A 315 4.60 22.14 -11.48
CA ASN A 315 3.51 21.50 -12.24
C ASN A 315 2.73 20.45 -11.40
N LYS A 316 2.60 20.72 -10.10
CA LYS A 316 2.00 19.88 -9.05
C LYS A 316 0.46 19.87 -9.04
N GLU A 317 -0.22 20.05 -10.17
CA GLU A 317 -1.64 19.69 -10.21
C GLU A 317 -1.76 18.16 -10.19
N LYS A 318 -1.68 17.59 -8.98
CA LYS A 318 -2.08 16.21 -8.73
C LYS A 318 -3.50 16.06 -9.26
N PRO A 319 -3.78 15.08 -10.14
CA PRO A 319 -5.14 14.82 -10.58
C PRO A 319 -6.07 14.67 -9.38
N GLU A 320 -7.31 15.20 -9.45
CA GLU A 320 -8.23 15.24 -8.30
C GLU A 320 -8.49 13.86 -7.66
N TYR A 321 -8.36 12.77 -8.44
CA TYR A 321 -8.51 11.41 -7.94
C TYR A 321 -7.28 10.89 -7.15
N MET A 322 -6.20 11.67 -7.06
CA MET A 322 -4.96 11.38 -6.32
C MET A 322 -4.72 12.36 -5.15
N GLN A 323 -5.65 13.28 -4.88
CA GLN A 323 -5.59 14.23 -3.75
C GLN A 323 -6.30 13.67 -2.53
#